data_AF-A0A5B0CMV4-F1
#
_entry.id   AF-A0A5B0CMV4-F1
#
_cell.length_a   1.000
_cell.length_b   1.000
_cell.length_c   1.000
_cell.angle_alpha   90.00
_cell.angle_beta   90.00
_cell.angle_gamma   90.00
#
_symmetry.space_group_name_H-M   'P 1'
#
loop_
_entity.id
_entity.type
_entity.pdbx_description
1 polymer ?
#
loop_
_entity_poly.entity_id
_entity_poly.type
_entity_poly.pdbx_seq_one_letter_code
_entity_poly.pdbx_strand_id
1 'polypeptide(L)'
;MKYVYHMVPKTMAGNNLISLNNLRILNEELYKEYTKKYFNHPERPKLLERRIPKINCLWNDVIHFLPLHPHLVYSALQKLDINVNKDLTFYKIPSKSLINNKNAVYLYRKENYKGPAVEMNVEDIQIIDIEKFKELTKVPKDTVYYFEEEHKKGARFGLFAFIPHILSLGEVNISDAEIINWSDKFN
;
A
#
# COMPACT_ATOMS: atom_id res chain seq x y z
N MET A 1 3.52 1.18 -20.74
CA MET A 1 2.26 1.21 -19.98
C MET A 1 2.63 1.23 -18.50
N LYS A 2 1.92 1.98 -17.66
CA LYS A 2 2.27 2.17 -16.23
C LYS A 2 1.30 1.38 -15.36
N TYR A 3 1.81 0.81 -14.29
CA TYR A 3 1.03 -0.03 -13.38
C TYR A 3 1.14 0.45 -11.94
N VAL A 4 0.11 0.13 -11.18
CA VAL A 4 0.09 0.20 -9.72
C VAL A 4 -0.29 -1.18 -9.20
N TYR A 5 0.19 -1.53 -8.01
CA TYR A 5 0.04 -2.89 -7.49
C TYR A 5 -0.71 -2.89 -6.17
N HIS A 6 -1.64 -3.83 -6.03
CA HIS A 6 -2.41 -4.02 -4.80
C HIS A 6 -2.37 -5.50 -4.43
N MET A 7 -2.06 -5.83 -3.18
CA MET A 7 -2.10 -7.21 -2.71
C MET A 7 -3.51 -7.77 -2.87
N VAL A 8 -3.66 -8.96 -3.45
CA VAL A 8 -4.99 -9.55 -3.67
C VAL A 8 -5.64 -9.82 -2.30
N PRO A 9 -6.81 -9.23 -2.00
CA PRO A 9 -7.51 -9.53 -0.76
C PRO A 9 -7.95 -10.99 -0.73
N LYS A 10 -7.95 -11.61 0.45
CA LYS A 10 -8.34 -13.02 0.61
C LYS A 10 -9.77 -13.29 0.13
N THR A 11 -10.65 -12.33 0.36
CA THR A 11 -12.06 -12.36 -0.01
C THR A 11 -12.44 -11.05 -0.67
N MET A 12 -12.99 -11.13 -1.87
CA MET A 12 -13.48 -9.97 -2.62
C MET A 12 -15.01 -10.00 -2.70
N ALA A 13 -15.63 -8.83 -2.63
CA ALA A 13 -17.03 -8.64 -2.97
C ALA A 13 -17.11 -7.80 -4.25
N GLY A 14 -17.54 -8.42 -5.35
CA GLY A 14 -17.57 -7.79 -6.67
C GLY A 14 -16.20 -7.59 -7.31
N ASN A 15 -16.15 -6.73 -8.33
CA ASN A 15 -14.97 -6.52 -9.19
C ASN A 15 -14.30 -5.15 -9.01
N ASN A 16 -14.62 -4.46 -7.92
CA ASN A 16 -14.03 -3.17 -7.58
C ASN A 16 -13.26 -3.30 -6.26
N LEU A 17 -12.02 -2.81 -6.23
CA LEU A 17 -11.40 -2.46 -4.97
C LEU A 17 -12.12 -1.23 -4.42
N ILE A 18 -12.47 -1.28 -3.14
CA ILE A 18 -13.16 -0.21 -2.42
C ILE A 18 -12.42 0.08 -1.10
N SER A 19 -12.62 1.29 -0.58
CA SER A 19 -12.04 1.70 0.71
C SER A 19 -12.65 0.92 1.87
N LEU A 20 -11.97 0.92 3.02
CA LEU A 20 -12.51 0.26 4.22
C LEU A 20 -13.79 0.95 4.71
N ASN A 21 -13.89 2.27 4.62
CA ASN A 21 -15.12 2.97 5.01
C ASN A 21 -16.31 2.64 4.10
N ASN A 22 -16.09 2.47 2.79
CA ASN A 22 -17.14 2.00 1.87
C ASN A 22 -17.48 0.54 2.14
N LEU A 23 -16.47 -0.30 2.41
CA LEU A 23 -16.68 -1.71 2.76
C LEU A 23 -17.53 -1.85 4.03
N ARG A 24 -17.38 -0.98 5.02
CA ARG A 24 -18.22 -0.97 6.23
C ARG A 24 -19.71 -0.85 5.91
N ILE A 25 -20.06 -0.08 4.87
CA ILE A 25 -21.45 0.14 4.43
C ILE A 25 -21.96 -1.07 3.66
N LEU A 26 -21.14 -1.62 2.75
CA LEU A 26 -21.55 -2.69 1.83
C LEU A 26 -21.48 -4.09 2.45
N ASN A 27 -20.51 -4.34 3.32
CA ASN A 27 -20.29 -5.63 3.97
C ASN A 27 -19.54 -5.43 5.31
N GLU A 28 -20.31 -5.30 6.38
CA GLU A 28 -19.77 -5.07 7.73
C GLU A 28 -18.87 -6.21 8.22
N GLU A 29 -19.14 -7.46 7.81
CA GLU A 29 -18.35 -8.62 8.20
C GLU A 29 -16.94 -8.58 7.58
N LEU A 30 -16.84 -8.32 6.28
CA LEU A 30 -15.55 -8.14 5.61
C LEU A 30 -14.80 -6.91 6.14
N TYR A 31 -15.51 -5.83 6.50
CA TYR A 31 -14.90 -4.69 7.17
C TYR A 31 -14.28 -5.09 8.52
N LYS A 32 -15.01 -5.83 9.37
CA LYS A 32 -14.49 -6.33 10.65
C LYS A 32 -13.25 -7.20 10.44
N GLU A 33 -13.26 -8.08 9.44
CA GLU A 33 -12.09 -8.91 9.10
C GLU A 33 -10.88 -8.05 8.70
N TYR A 34 -11.04 -7.12 7.75
CA TYR A 34 -9.93 -6.32 7.23
C TYR A 34 -9.45 -5.21 8.15
N THR A 35 -10.21 -4.86 9.18
CA THR A 35 -9.80 -3.91 10.21
C THR A 35 -9.00 -4.55 11.35
N LYS A 36 -9.06 -5.88 11.57
CA LYS A 36 -8.28 -6.58 12.61
C LYS A 36 -6.80 -6.22 12.63
N LYS A 37 -6.21 -6.00 11.46
CA LYS A 37 -4.79 -5.62 11.31
C LYS A 37 -4.41 -4.29 11.99
N TYR A 38 -5.37 -3.42 12.29
CA TYR A 38 -5.14 -2.16 12.99
C TYR A 38 -5.19 -2.30 14.51
N PHE A 39 -5.69 -3.42 15.05
CA PHE A 39 -5.83 -3.64 16.49
C PHE A 39 -4.68 -4.49 17.08
N ASN A 40 -3.62 -4.74 16.31
CA ASN A 40 -2.47 -5.54 16.76
C ASN A 40 -1.38 -4.71 17.49
N HIS A 41 -1.58 -3.39 17.66
CA HIS A 41 -0.69 -2.49 18.39
C HIS A 41 -1.49 -1.32 18.96
N PRO A 42 -1.23 -0.83 20.20
CA PRO A 42 -2.05 0.20 20.85
C PRO A 42 -2.24 1.50 20.04
N GLU A 43 -1.24 1.87 19.25
CA GLU A 43 -1.29 3.11 18.46
C GLU A 43 -1.92 2.96 17.07
N ARG A 44 -2.02 1.73 16.53
CA ARG A 44 -2.49 1.51 15.15
C ARG A 44 -3.98 1.78 14.92
N PRO A 45 -4.89 1.66 15.91
CA PRO A 45 -6.28 2.06 15.72
C PRO A 45 -6.43 3.53 15.31
N LYS A 46 -5.53 4.41 15.79
CA LYS A 46 -5.51 5.84 15.42
C LYS A 46 -5.29 6.08 13.92
N LEU A 47 -4.75 5.11 13.17
CA LEU A 47 -4.68 5.20 11.71
C LEU A 47 -6.07 5.30 11.08
N LEU A 48 -7.09 4.66 11.65
CA LEU A 48 -8.46 4.72 11.12
C LEU A 48 -9.09 6.12 11.24
N GLU A 49 -8.51 6.98 12.07
CA GLU A 49 -8.93 8.36 12.30
C GLU A 49 -7.96 9.37 11.66
N ARG A 50 -6.82 8.90 11.14
CA ARG A 50 -5.76 9.75 10.61
C ARG A 50 -6.20 10.38 9.29
N ARG A 51 -6.08 11.71 9.21
CA ARG A 51 -6.36 12.47 7.98
C ARG A 51 -5.20 12.40 6.99
N ILE A 52 -5.55 12.34 5.71
CA ILE A 52 -4.61 12.53 4.60
C ILE A 52 -4.70 14.01 4.15
N PRO A 53 -3.66 14.83 4.40
CA PRO A 53 -3.67 16.23 3.99
C PRO A 53 -3.76 16.36 2.46
N LYS A 54 -4.21 17.53 1.97
CA LYS A 54 -4.43 17.86 0.53
C LYS A 54 -5.55 17.09 -0.18
N ILE A 55 -5.83 15.85 0.23
CA ILE A 55 -6.97 15.07 -0.30
C ILE A 55 -8.23 15.32 0.52
N ASN A 56 -8.08 15.65 1.82
CA ASN A 56 -9.16 15.91 2.79
C ASN A 56 -10.07 14.69 3.02
N CYS A 57 -9.45 13.54 3.28
CA CYS A 57 -10.12 12.29 3.63
C CYS A 57 -9.36 11.57 4.75
N LEU A 58 -9.89 10.46 5.25
CA LEU A 58 -9.21 9.60 6.21
C LEU A 58 -8.33 8.55 5.51
N TRP A 59 -7.37 8.01 6.25
CA TRP A 59 -6.48 6.94 5.81
C TRP A 59 -7.22 5.71 5.26
N ASN A 60 -8.39 5.42 5.81
CA ASN A 60 -9.25 4.30 5.45
C ASN A 60 -10.32 4.64 4.39
N ASP A 61 -10.32 5.87 3.85
CA ASP A 61 -11.14 6.28 2.70
C ASP A 61 -10.46 6.03 1.34
N VAL A 62 -9.14 5.79 1.33
CA VAL A 62 -8.37 5.58 0.10
C VAL A 62 -7.93 4.13 -0.06
N ILE A 63 -7.73 3.74 -1.31
CA ILE A 63 -7.06 2.50 -1.67
C ILE A 63 -5.57 2.79 -1.81
N HIS A 64 -4.75 1.90 -1.22
CA HIS A 64 -3.30 2.05 -1.14
C HIS A 64 -2.64 1.14 -2.18
N PHE A 65 -1.86 1.72 -3.09
CA PHE A 65 -1.13 0.95 -4.09
C PHE A 65 0.38 1.12 -3.95
N LEU A 66 1.10 0.06 -4.27
CA LEU A 66 2.54 0.13 -4.48
C LEU A 66 2.82 0.75 -5.87
N PRO A 67 3.70 1.75 -5.94
CA PRO A 67 4.14 2.37 -7.18
C PRO A 67 5.29 1.58 -7.85
N LEU A 68 5.47 0.30 -7.54
CA LEU A 68 6.60 -0.51 -7.99
C LEU A 68 6.24 -2.00 -8.08
N HIS A 69 6.90 -2.73 -8.97
CA HIS A 69 6.66 -4.16 -9.13
C HIS A 69 7.01 -4.91 -7.83
N PRO A 70 6.08 -5.71 -7.25
CA PRO A 70 6.26 -6.31 -5.91
C PRO A 70 7.47 -7.26 -5.82
N HIS A 71 7.91 -7.83 -6.94
CA HIS A 71 9.15 -8.61 -7.02
C HIS A 71 10.40 -7.85 -6.58
N LEU A 72 10.44 -6.52 -6.74
CA LEU A 72 11.58 -5.73 -6.25
C LEU A 72 11.68 -5.80 -4.72
N VAL A 73 10.54 -5.81 -4.01
CA VAL A 73 10.48 -5.98 -2.55
C VAL A 73 10.91 -7.38 -2.17
N TYR A 74 10.35 -8.41 -2.82
CA TYR A 74 10.71 -9.80 -2.60
C TYR A 74 12.23 -10.02 -2.79
N SER A 75 12.78 -9.55 -3.90
CA SER A 75 14.22 -9.65 -4.19
C SER A 75 15.08 -8.95 -3.15
N ALA A 76 14.66 -7.77 -2.67
CA ALA A 76 15.38 -7.06 -1.61
C ALA A 76 15.42 -7.86 -0.29
N LEU A 77 14.31 -8.49 0.09
CA LEU A 77 14.25 -9.34 1.28
C LEU A 77 15.13 -10.60 1.13
N GLN A 78 15.10 -11.25 -0.04
CA GLN A 78 15.92 -12.43 -0.31
C GLN A 78 17.43 -12.13 -0.29
N LYS A 79 17.86 -10.95 -0.75
CA LYS A 79 19.27 -10.52 -0.67
C LYS A 79 19.79 -10.34 0.76
N LEU A 80 18.88 -10.21 1.72
CA LEU A 80 19.19 -10.11 3.15
C LEU A 80 18.97 -11.43 3.89
N ASP A 81 18.79 -12.54 3.15
CA ASP A 81 18.48 -13.87 3.68
C ASP A 81 17.20 -13.94 4.53
N ILE A 82 16.26 -13.01 4.27
CA ILE A 82 14.99 -12.94 4.98
C ILE A 82 13.97 -13.87 4.33
N ASN A 83 13.61 -14.93 5.05
CA ASN A 83 12.59 -15.88 4.63
C ASN A 83 11.18 -15.29 4.77
N VAL A 84 10.46 -15.20 3.65
CA VAL A 84 9.09 -14.69 3.57
C VAL A 84 8.20 -15.64 2.77
N ASN A 85 6.89 -15.52 2.94
CA ASN A 85 5.93 -16.30 2.16
C ASN A 85 6.08 -15.99 0.66
N LYS A 86 6.38 -17.00 -0.16
CA LYS A 86 6.52 -16.82 -1.61
C LYS A 86 5.17 -16.67 -2.31
N ASP A 87 4.09 -17.18 -1.71
CA ASP A 87 2.75 -17.20 -2.31
C ASP A 87 1.94 -15.96 -1.97
N LEU A 88 2.51 -14.77 -2.22
CA LEU A 88 1.77 -13.50 -2.15
C LEU A 88 1.46 -13.00 -3.56
N THR A 89 0.17 -12.83 -3.82
CA THR A 89 -0.34 -12.37 -5.11
C THR A 89 -0.75 -10.90 -5.07
N PHE A 90 -0.60 -10.25 -6.22
CA PHE A 90 -0.91 -8.83 -6.42
C PHE A 90 -1.70 -8.66 -7.70
N TYR A 91 -2.69 -7.78 -7.66
CA TYR A 91 -3.25 -7.20 -8.87
C TYR A 91 -2.21 -6.26 -9.49
N LYS A 92 -1.91 -6.47 -10.75
CA LYS A 92 -1.15 -5.56 -11.61
C LYS A 92 -2.16 -4.72 -12.39
N ILE A 93 -2.41 -3.51 -11.90
CA ILE A 93 -3.52 -2.68 -12.34
C ILE A 93 -2.96 -1.58 -13.25
N PRO A 94 -3.48 -1.43 -14.49
CA PRO A 94 -3.14 -0.28 -15.33
C PRO A 94 -3.43 1.04 -14.60
N SER A 95 -2.48 1.98 -14.57
CA SER A 95 -2.67 3.24 -13.84
C SER A 95 -3.87 4.06 -14.34
N LYS A 96 -4.27 3.86 -15.61
CA LYS A 96 -5.49 4.44 -16.21
C LYS A 96 -6.79 4.05 -15.47
N SER A 97 -6.81 2.92 -14.75
CA SER A 97 -7.99 2.51 -13.96
C SER A 97 -8.28 3.45 -12.79
N LEU A 98 -7.35 4.34 -12.46
CA LEU A 98 -7.46 5.33 -11.39
C LEU A 98 -7.76 6.75 -11.92
N ILE A 99 -7.97 6.93 -13.23
CA ILE A 99 -8.03 8.27 -13.87
C ILE A 99 -9.17 9.15 -13.34
N ASN A 100 -10.30 8.53 -12.99
CA ASN A 100 -11.47 9.24 -12.47
C ASN A 100 -11.40 9.51 -10.95
N ASN A 101 -10.34 9.05 -10.29
CA ASN A 101 -10.16 9.18 -8.85
C ASN A 101 -9.27 10.39 -8.52
N LYS A 102 -9.39 10.88 -7.28
CA LYS A 102 -8.44 11.84 -6.74
C LYS A 102 -7.21 11.08 -6.24
N ASN A 103 -6.07 11.29 -6.88
CA ASN A 103 -4.84 10.55 -6.62
C ASN A 103 -3.79 11.42 -5.92
N ALA A 104 -3.07 10.82 -4.98
CA ALA A 104 -1.89 11.42 -4.39
C ALA A 104 -0.80 10.37 -4.14
N VAL A 105 0.43 10.85 -3.96
CA VAL A 105 1.54 10.06 -3.44
C VAL A 105 1.72 10.41 -1.97
N TYR A 106 1.76 9.39 -1.11
CA TYR A 106 2.39 9.51 0.20
C TYR A 106 3.85 9.10 0.07
N LEU A 107 4.76 10.05 0.25
CA LEU A 107 6.20 9.84 0.09
C LEU A 107 6.79 8.89 1.14
N TYR A 108 6.15 8.82 2.32
CA TYR A 108 6.55 7.98 3.44
C TYR A 108 8.03 8.12 3.82
N ARG A 109 8.49 9.38 3.91
CA ARG A 109 9.88 9.70 4.26
C ARG A 109 10.17 9.33 5.70
N LYS A 110 11.28 8.63 5.95
CA LYS A 110 11.63 8.11 7.28
C LYS A 110 11.80 9.23 8.30
N GLU A 111 12.41 10.33 7.91
CA GLU A 111 12.64 11.53 8.72
C GLU A 111 11.35 12.24 9.15
N ASN A 112 10.27 12.09 8.38
CA ASN A 112 8.98 12.70 8.66
C ASN A 112 8.01 11.76 9.37
N TYR A 113 8.30 10.45 9.38
CA TYR A 113 7.43 9.45 9.98
C TYR A 113 7.62 9.37 11.50
N LYS A 114 6.60 9.79 12.24
CA LYS A 114 6.59 9.81 13.72
C LYS A 114 5.68 8.74 14.33
N GLY A 115 5.38 7.69 13.58
CA GLY A 115 4.49 6.61 14.01
C GLY A 115 3.03 6.76 13.56
N PRO A 116 2.20 5.73 13.80
CA PRO A 116 0.83 5.65 13.31
C PRO A 116 -0.15 6.60 14.01
N ALA A 117 0.16 7.01 15.23
CA ALA A 117 -0.66 7.90 16.06
C ALA A 117 -0.54 9.39 15.71
N VAL A 118 0.48 9.75 14.94
CA VAL A 118 0.81 11.15 14.64
C VAL A 118 0.24 11.54 13.28
N GLU A 119 -0.20 12.80 13.16
CA GLU A 119 -0.68 13.35 11.91
C GLU A 119 0.39 13.30 10.82
N MET A 120 -0.07 13.15 9.57
CA MET A 120 0.84 13.12 8.43
C MET A 120 1.41 14.51 8.18
N ASN A 121 2.71 14.56 7.92
CA ASN A 121 3.34 15.78 7.44
C ASN A 121 2.71 16.16 6.06
N VAL A 122 2.36 17.44 5.88
CA VAL A 122 1.68 17.94 4.68
C VAL A 122 2.60 17.90 3.45
N GLU A 123 3.90 18.11 3.63
CA GLU A 123 4.90 17.99 2.58
C GLU A 123 5.08 16.54 2.11
N ASP A 124 4.70 15.55 2.92
CA ASP A 124 4.75 14.12 2.58
C ASP A 124 3.61 13.67 1.65
N ILE A 125 2.59 14.50 1.43
CA ILE A 125 1.53 14.23 0.47
C ILE A 125 1.71 15.09 -0.77
N GLN A 126 1.64 14.49 -1.95
CA GLN A 126 1.67 15.18 -3.24
C GLN A 126 0.46 14.77 -4.07
N ILE A 127 -0.40 15.72 -4.44
CA ILE A 127 -1.45 15.46 -5.43
C ILE A 127 -0.77 15.18 -6.76
N ILE A 128 -1.20 14.13 -7.47
CA ILE A 128 -0.59 13.73 -8.72
C ILE A 128 -1.62 13.56 -9.83
N ASP A 129 -1.14 13.79 -11.04
CA ASP A 129 -1.76 13.29 -12.26
C ASP A 129 -1.29 11.85 -12.48
N ILE A 130 -2.22 10.89 -12.40
CA ILE A 130 -1.92 9.46 -12.46
C ILE A 130 -1.41 9.02 -13.84
N GLU A 131 -1.68 9.79 -14.90
CA GLU A 131 -1.14 9.51 -16.23
C GLU A 131 0.33 9.89 -16.32
N LYS A 132 0.78 10.85 -15.51
CA LYS A 132 2.17 11.33 -15.45
C LYS A 132 3.03 10.62 -14.41
N PHE A 133 2.41 9.88 -13.49
CA PHE A 133 3.09 9.05 -12.49
C PHE A 133 4.18 8.15 -13.12
N LYS A 134 5.24 7.84 -12.38
CA LYS A 134 6.31 6.93 -12.82
C LYS A 134 6.53 5.87 -11.76
N GLU A 135 6.58 4.62 -12.21
CA GLU A 135 6.91 3.50 -11.33
C GLU A 135 8.33 3.65 -10.76
N LEU A 136 8.51 3.21 -9.52
CA LEU A 136 9.83 3.07 -8.94
C LEU A 136 10.47 1.80 -9.51
N THR A 137 11.69 1.96 -10.01
CA THR A 137 12.47 0.86 -10.57
C THR A 137 13.32 0.13 -9.51
N LYS A 138 13.32 0.63 -8.27
CA LYS A 138 14.05 0.07 -7.14
C LYS A 138 13.34 0.35 -5.83
N VAL A 139 13.57 -0.53 -4.86
CA VAL A 139 13.18 -0.31 -3.46
C VAL A 139 13.97 0.87 -2.89
N PRO A 140 13.34 1.80 -2.14
CA PRO A 140 14.04 2.88 -1.46
C PRO A 140 15.11 2.37 -0.48
N LYS A 141 16.21 3.12 -0.34
CA LYS A 141 17.31 2.74 0.57
C LYS A 141 16.83 2.62 2.03
N ASP A 142 15.96 3.53 2.46
CA ASP A 142 15.41 3.50 3.82
C ASP A 142 14.60 2.24 4.12
N THR A 143 13.91 1.70 3.11
CA THR A 143 13.21 0.41 3.22
C THR A 143 14.20 -0.74 3.41
N VAL A 144 15.31 -0.76 2.65
CA VAL A 144 16.35 -1.79 2.79
C VAL A 144 17.00 -1.73 4.17
N TYR A 145 17.39 -0.54 4.62
CA TYR A 145 17.94 -0.35 5.97
C TYR A 145 16.95 -0.76 7.06
N TYR A 146 15.67 -0.46 6.87
CA TYR A 146 14.62 -0.92 7.78
C TYR A 146 14.53 -2.45 7.84
N PHE A 147 14.60 -3.15 6.70
CA PHE A 147 14.60 -4.62 6.70
C PHE A 147 15.81 -5.20 7.44
N GLU A 148 17.02 -4.66 7.20
CA GLU A 148 18.24 -5.09 7.89
C GLU A 148 18.11 -4.93 9.42
N GLU A 149 17.65 -3.77 9.87
CA GLU A 149 17.52 -3.46 11.30
C GLU A 149 16.44 -4.30 11.98
N GLU A 150 15.27 -4.45 11.35
CA GLU A 150 14.19 -5.25 11.94
C GLU A 150 14.48 -6.75 11.89
N HIS A 151 15.20 -7.22 10.86
CA HIS A 151 15.63 -8.62 10.80
C HIS A 151 16.59 -8.97 11.93
N LYS A 152 17.58 -8.10 12.23
CA LYS A 152 18.48 -8.28 13.39
C LYS A 152 17.75 -8.35 14.72
N LYS A 153 16.61 -7.65 14.85
CA LYS A 153 15.78 -7.67 16.06
C LYS A 153 14.94 -8.95 16.18
N GLY A 154 14.85 -9.77 15.15
CA GLY A 154 14.06 -11.00 15.14
C GLY A 154 12.54 -10.79 15.20
N ALA A 155 12.06 -9.55 15.01
CA ALA A 155 10.65 -9.21 15.09
C ALA A 155 9.95 -9.33 13.72
N ARG A 156 8.62 -9.49 13.72
CA ARG A 156 7.83 -9.34 12.49
C ARG A 156 7.72 -7.87 12.14
N PHE A 157 8.01 -7.52 10.90
CA PHE A 157 8.02 -6.13 10.44
C PHE A 157 7.17 -5.95 9.17
N GLY A 158 6.75 -4.70 8.91
CA GLY A 158 5.96 -4.36 7.73
C GLY A 158 6.76 -4.45 6.43
N LEU A 159 6.23 -5.16 5.42
CA LEU A 159 6.92 -5.40 4.14
C LEU A 159 7.04 -4.17 3.23
N PHE A 160 6.30 -3.09 3.50
CA PHE A 160 6.25 -1.90 2.64
C PHE A 160 6.61 -0.61 3.39
N ALA A 161 7.32 -0.72 4.52
CA ALA A 161 7.77 0.44 5.27
C ALA A 161 8.68 1.34 4.43
N PHE A 162 8.45 2.65 4.46
CA PHE A 162 9.22 3.67 3.73
C PHE A 162 9.23 3.53 2.20
N ILE A 163 8.34 2.69 1.65
CA ILE A 163 8.02 2.72 0.23
C ILE A 163 6.95 3.81 0.02
N PRO A 164 7.10 4.74 -0.93
CA PRO A 164 6.02 5.64 -1.29
C PRO A 164 4.76 4.86 -1.70
N HIS A 165 3.57 5.37 -1.41
CA HIS A 165 2.31 4.73 -1.80
C HIS A 165 1.47 5.67 -2.65
N ILE A 166 0.80 5.11 -3.67
CA ILE A 166 -0.28 5.82 -4.36
C ILE A 166 -1.55 5.67 -3.53
N LEU A 167 -2.15 6.80 -3.19
CA LEU A 167 -3.41 6.91 -2.48
C LEU A 167 -4.48 7.33 -3.49
N SER A 168 -5.46 6.47 -3.73
CA SER A 168 -6.57 6.74 -4.64
C SER A 168 -7.86 6.86 -3.83
N LEU A 169 -8.49 8.03 -3.87
CA LEU A 169 -9.81 8.26 -3.30
C LEU A 169 -10.88 7.95 -4.37
N GLY A 170 -11.57 6.83 -4.21
CA GLY A 170 -12.56 6.31 -5.15
C GLY A 170 -12.49 4.78 -5.25
N GLU A 171 -13.31 4.20 -6.12
CA GLU A 171 -13.27 2.76 -6.43
C GLU A 171 -12.30 2.48 -7.58
N VAL A 172 -11.77 1.28 -7.65
CA VAL A 172 -10.91 0.85 -8.76
C VAL A 172 -11.38 -0.47 -9.31
N ASN A 173 -11.82 -0.48 -10.57
CA ASN A 173 -12.18 -1.69 -11.27
C ASN A 173 -10.95 -2.56 -11.53
N ILE A 174 -11.07 -3.84 -11.20
CA ILE A 174 -10.01 -4.86 -11.36
C ILE A 174 -10.41 -5.99 -12.30
N SER A 175 -11.49 -5.86 -13.08
CA SER A 175 -11.97 -6.91 -13.98
C SER A 175 -10.91 -7.37 -14.98
N ASP A 176 -10.08 -6.43 -15.46
CA ASP A 176 -9.00 -6.70 -16.41
C ASP A 176 -7.62 -6.70 -15.75
N ALA A 177 -7.54 -6.76 -14.41
CA ALA A 177 -6.27 -6.75 -13.71
C ALA A 177 -5.62 -8.15 -13.75
N GLU A 178 -4.40 -8.21 -14.26
CA GLU A 178 -3.56 -9.41 -14.17
C GLU A 178 -3.22 -9.71 -12.70
N ILE A 179 -3.31 -10.98 -12.30
CA ILE A 179 -2.82 -11.43 -10.99
C ILE A 179 -1.41 -11.98 -11.17
N ILE A 180 -0.46 -11.39 -10.47
CA ILE A 180 0.95 -11.81 -10.46
C ILE A 180 1.36 -12.29 -9.07
N ASN A 181 2.33 -13.20 -9.00
CA ASN A 181 2.97 -13.57 -7.74
C ASN A 181 4.24 -12.71 -7.55
N TRP A 182 4.47 -12.18 -6.36
CA TRP A 182 5.65 -11.34 -6.10
C TRP A 182 6.99 -12.09 -6.17
N SER A 183 7.00 -13.40 -6.05
CA SER A 183 8.23 -14.21 -6.15
C SER A 183 8.64 -14.49 -7.60
N ASP A 184 7.72 -14.30 -8.55
CA ASP A 184 8.00 -14.44 -9.98
C ASP A 184 8.82 -13.27 -10.51
N LYS A 185 9.88 -13.60 -11.27
CA LYS A 185 10.67 -12.60 -11.97
C LYS A 185 9.83 -11.92 -13.03
N PHE A 186 10.13 -10.65 -13.27
CA PHE A 186 9.53 -9.86 -14.34
C PHE A 186 10.65 -9.40 -15.28
N ASN A 187 10.32 -9.31 -16.57
CA ASN A 187 11.22 -8.85 -17.63
C ASN A 187 11.10 -7.34 -17.84
#